data_AF-A0A2S6Q3Z4-F1
#
_entry.id   AF-A0A2S6Q3Z4-F1
#
_cell.length_a   1.000
_cell.length_b   1.000
_cell.length_c   1.000
_cell.angle_alpha   90.00
_cell.angle_beta   90.00
_cell.angle_gamma   90.00
#
_symmetry.space_group_name_H-M   'P 1'
#
loop_
_entity.id
_entity.type
_entity.pdbx_description
1 polymer ?
#
loop_
_entity_poly.entity_id
_entity_poly.type
_entity_poly.pdbx_seq_one_letter_code
_entity_poly.pdbx_strand_id
1 'polypeptide(L)'
;MNNKKGAMFGLDARIALAIFGALSVISGAALYSAIQESKLTSMYTGMMEIIKAYEALYLDTGALQTTSDKAMFKVDDLVTDNGITGWSGPYIEGEAVASSPNIFFETPVVPKDYDLRIRNVNTLSWQPSDTWGAISCTSATQNCVLALQFKTDEADESLAKLLDDRFDDGVKNTGQI
;
A
#
# COMPACT_ATOMS: atom_id res chain seq x y z
N MET A 1 -48.52 53.58 1.44
CA MET A 1 -47.23 53.29 0.78
C MET A 1 -46.89 51.83 1.09
N ASN A 2 -47.08 50.91 0.14
CA ASN A 2 -47.03 49.47 0.39
C ASN A 2 -45.60 48.91 0.24
N ASN A 3 -44.98 48.56 1.36
CA ASN A 3 -43.70 47.85 1.41
C ASN A 3 -43.89 46.36 1.06
N LYS A 4 -43.87 46.01 -0.23
CA LYS A 4 -43.85 44.61 -0.71
C LYS A 4 -42.54 44.23 -1.43
N LYS A 5 -41.40 44.83 -1.05
CA LYS A 5 -40.09 44.53 -1.66
C LYS A 5 -39.23 43.50 -0.90
N GLY A 6 -39.65 43.02 0.27
CA GLY A 6 -38.89 42.07 1.09
C GLY A 6 -39.18 40.58 0.86
N ALA A 7 -40.29 40.23 0.20
CA ALA A 7 -40.73 38.83 0.07
C ALA A 7 -40.03 38.05 -1.07
N MET A 8 -39.42 38.74 -2.04
CA MET A 8 -38.72 38.09 -3.18
C MET A 8 -37.28 37.70 -2.86
N PHE A 9 -36.60 38.37 -1.93
CA PHE A 9 -35.24 37.99 -1.50
C PHE A 9 -35.22 36.71 -0.65
N GLY A 10 -36.32 36.37 0.04
CA GLY A 10 -36.40 35.16 0.86
C GLY A 10 -36.71 33.88 0.08
N LEU A 11 -37.41 34.00 -1.06
CA LEU A 11 -37.76 32.84 -1.88
C LEU A 11 -36.56 32.35 -2.71
N ASP A 12 -35.86 33.28 -3.37
CA ASP A 12 -34.67 32.94 -4.17
C ASP A 12 -33.48 32.52 -3.29
N ALA A 13 -33.31 33.14 -2.10
CA ALA A 13 -32.26 32.72 -1.16
C ALA A 13 -32.42 31.27 -0.66
N ARG A 14 -33.64 30.76 -0.51
CA ARG A 14 -33.88 29.36 -0.12
C ARG A 14 -33.58 28.38 -1.26
N ILE A 15 -33.93 28.75 -2.49
CA ILE A 15 -33.61 27.95 -3.68
C ILE A 15 -32.09 27.93 -3.89
N ALA A 16 -31.43 29.09 -3.79
CA ALA A 16 -29.98 29.19 -3.87
C ALA A 16 -29.29 28.36 -2.77
N LEU A 17 -29.74 28.45 -1.51
CA LEU A 17 -29.20 27.63 -0.41
C LEU A 17 -29.38 26.13 -0.68
N ALA A 18 -30.53 25.72 -1.22
CA ALA A 18 -30.78 24.32 -1.57
C ALA A 18 -29.86 23.85 -2.71
N ILE A 19 -29.63 24.68 -3.72
CA ILE A 19 -28.70 24.38 -4.82
C ILE A 19 -27.26 24.29 -4.30
N PHE A 20 -26.80 25.27 -3.51
CA PHE A 20 -25.46 25.23 -2.91
C PHE A 20 -25.29 24.05 -1.94
N GLY A 21 -26.34 23.70 -1.19
CA GLY A 21 -26.35 22.53 -0.33
C GLY A 21 -26.28 21.21 -1.11
N ALA A 22 -27.01 21.10 -2.23
CA ALA A 22 -26.92 19.91 -3.08
C ALA A 22 -25.56 19.81 -3.79
N LEU A 23 -25.05 20.93 -4.32
CA LEU A 23 -23.74 20.97 -4.95
C LEU A 23 -22.61 20.68 -3.96
N SER A 24 -22.71 21.13 -2.71
CA SER A 24 -21.70 20.83 -1.68
C SER A 24 -21.65 19.34 -1.33
N VAL A 25 -22.80 18.65 -1.25
CA VAL A 25 -22.83 17.20 -1.03
C VAL A 25 -22.25 16.43 -2.21
N ILE A 26 -22.63 16.80 -3.44
CA ILE A 26 -22.12 16.15 -4.66
C ILE A 26 -20.60 16.34 -4.78
N SER A 27 -20.14 17.58 -4.61
CA SER A 27 -18.70 17.89 -4.66
C SER A 27 -17.92 17.26 -3.52
N GLY A 28 -18.49 17.16 -2.32
CA GLY A 28 -17.87 16.48 -1.19
C GLY A 28 -17.64 14.98 -1.45
N ALA A 29 -18.66 14.28 -1.97
CA ALA A 29 -18.53 12.87 -2.32
C ALA A 29 -17.53 12.64 -3.48
N ALA A 30 -17.55 13.51 -4.48
CA ALA A 30 -16.60 13.46 -5.59
C ALA A 30 -15.16 13.74 -5.13
N LEU A 31 -14.96 14.73 -4.26
CA LEU A 31 -13.66 15.07 -3.70
C LEU A 31 -13.11 13.93 -2.83
N TYR A 32 -13.95 13.34 -1.98
CA TYR A 32 -13.56 12.18 -1.17
C TYR A 32 -13.12 11.01 -2.05
N SER A 33 -13.90 10.70 -3.10
CA SER A 33 -13.58 9.62 -4.04
C SER A 33 -12.27 9.88 -4.78
N ALA A 34 -12.05 11.11 -5.24
CA ALA A 34 -10.80 11.50 -5.92
C ALA A 34 -9.57 11.41 -5.01
N ILE A 35 -9.72 11.70 -3.71
CA ILE A 35 -8.64 11.52 -2.73
C ILE A 35 -8.31 10.04 -2.56
N GLN A 36 -9.33 9.18 -2.43
CA GLN A 36 -9.11 7.73 -2.31
C GLN A 36 -8.42 7.16 -3.55
N GLU A 37 -8.85 7.59 -4.74
CA GLU A 37 -8.22 7.21 -6.01
C GLU A 37 -6.74 7.61 -6.09
N SER A 38 -6.42 8.82 -5.65
CA SER A 38 -5.04 9.32 -5.63
C SER A 38 -4.17 8.52 -4.65
N LYS A 39 -4.68 8.22 -3.45
CA LYS A 39 -4.00 7.37 -2.47
C LYS A 39 -3.75 5.97 -3.01
N LEU A 40 -4.76 5.37 -3.66
CA LEU A 40 -4.68 4.04 -4.27
C LEU A 40 -3.60 4.00 -5.36
N THR A 41 -3.63 4.98 -6.26
CA THR A 41 -2.63 5.10 -7.34
C THR A 41 -1.22 5.29 -6.78
N SER A 42 -1.08 6.12 -5.74
CA SER A 42 0.21 6.33 -5.07
C SER A 42 0.74 5.04 -4.46
N MET A 43 -0.10 4.30 -3.72
CA MET A 43 0.28 3.04 -3.09
C MET A 43 0.68 1.98 -4.12
N TYR A 44 -0.11 1.81 -5.18
CA TYR A 44 0.20 0.89 -6.27
C TYR A 44 1.51 1.26 -6.98
N THR A 45 1.72 2.56 -7.27
CA THR A 45 2.98 3.02 -7.87
C THR A 45 4.16 2.72 -6.94
N GLY A 46 4.00 2.95 -5.64
CA GLY A 46 5.01 2.62 -4.64
C GLY A 46 5.37 1.14 -4.62
N MET A 47 4.37 0.25 -4.70
CA MET A 47 4.58 -1.21 -4.82
C MET A 47 5.46 -1.57 -6.01
N MET A 48 5.17 -0.99 -7.18
CA MET A 48 5.93 -1.24 -8.39
C MET A 48 7.39 -0.75 -8.27
N GLU A 49 7.62 0.39 -7.63
CA GLU A 49 8.98 0.88 -7.38
C GLU A 49 9.76 -0.04 -6.43
N ILE A 50 9.10 -0.59 -5.40
CA ILE A 50 9.73 -1.56 -4.49
C ILE A 50 10.11 -2.85 -5.24
N ILE A 51 9.24 -3.35 -6.12
CA ILE A 51 9.52 -4.55 -6.94
C ILE A 51 10.75 -4.28 -7.81
N LYS A 52 10.79 -3.14 -8.51
CA LYS A 52 11.93 -2.77 -9.36
C LYS A 52 13.23 -2.63 -8.56
N ALA A 53 13.17 -2.02 -7.37
CA ALA A 53 14.32 -1.86 -6.50
C ALA A 53 14.89 -3.22 -6.07
N TYR A 54 13.99 -4.16 -5.76
CA TYR A 54 14.37 -5.52 -5.42
C TYR A 54 14.98 -6.28 -6.59
N GLU A 55 14.39 -6.17 -7.79
CA GLU A 55 14.95 -6.75 -9.01
C GLU A 55 16.35 -6.19 -9.32
N ALA A 56 16.54 -4.88 -9.17
CA ALA A 56 17.84 -4.24 -9.37
C ALA A 56 18.90 -4.75 -8.38
N LEU A 57 18.56 -4.85 -7.08
CA LEU A 57 19.44 -5.45 -6.07
C LEU A 57 19.84 -6.89 -6.47
N TYR A 58 18.88 -7.69 -6.93
CA TYR A 58 19.15 -9.06 -7.34
C TYR A 58 20.05 -9.14 -8.57
N LEU A 59 19.83 -8.27 -9.55
CA LEU A 59 20.64 -8.21 -10.77
C LEU A 59 22.09 -7.83 -10.48
N ASP A 60 22.31 -6.91 -9.54
CA ASP A 60 23.64 -6.42 -9.19
C ASP A 60 24.44 -7.40 -8.33
N THR A 61 23.78 -8.07 -7.39
CA THR A 61 24.44 -8.87 -6.35
C THR A 61 24.33 -10.38 -6.59
N GLY A 62 23.36 -10.81 -7.40
CA GLY A 62 23.02 -12.22 -7.61
C GLY A 62 22.48 -12.94 -6.36
N ALA A 63 22.25 -12.21 -5.26
CA ALA A 63 21.90 -12.80 -3.97
C ALA A 63 20.76 -12.03 -3.30
N LEU A 64 19.85 -12.77 -2.68
CA LEU A 64 18.78 -12.20 -1.88
C LEU A 64 19.00 -12.65 -0.44
N GLN A 65 19.34 -11.71 0.43
CA GLN A 65 19.54 -12.01 1.84
C GLN A 65 18.21 -12.04 2.56
N THR A 66 18.01 -13.11 3.33
CA THR A 66 16.87 -13.21 4.24
C THR A 66 17.29 -12.83 5.64
N THR A 67 16.31 -12.45 6.46
CA THR A 67 16.48 -12.36 7.92
C THR A 67 16.79 -13.75 8.50
N SER A 68 17.04 -13.81 9.80
CA SER A 68 17.33 -15.07 10.51
C SER A 68 16.20 -16.10 10.43
N ASP A 69 14.96 -15.66 10.22
CA ASP A 69 13.78 -16.52 10.05
C ASP A 69 13.68 -17.17 8.65
N LYS A 70 14.53 -16.74 7.69
CA LYS A 70 14.58 -17.23 6.30
C LYS A 70 13.28 -17.09 5.49
N ALA A 71 12.27 -16.45 6.04
CA ALA A 71 10.99 -16.18 5.40
C ALA A 71 10.86 -14.73 4.98
N MET A 72 11.53 -13.81 5.67
CA MET A 72 11.54 -12.39 5.35
C MET A 72 12.84 -11.98 4.67
N PHE A 73 12.76 -11.03 3.74
CA PHE A 73 13.93 -10.42 3.14
C PHE A 73 14.44 -9.26 3.98
N LYS A 74 15.75 -9.07 3.91
CA LYS A 74 16.43 -7.91 4.48
C LYS A 74 16.16 -6.68 3.62
N VAL A 75 15.08 -5.98 3.95
CA VAL A 75 14.67 -4.75 3.24
C VAL A 75 15.69 -3.60 3.43
N ASP A 76 16.53 -3.67 4.45
CA ASP A 76 17.65 -2.75 4.68
C ASP A 76 18.68 -2.77 3.55
N ASP A 77 18.85 -3.90 2.88
CA ASP A 77 19.76 -4.04 1.74
C ASP A 77 19.32 -3.18 0.53
N LEU A 78 18.04 -2.76 0.48
CA LEU A 78 17.53 -1.87 -0.57
C LEU A 78 17.98 -0.41 -0.39
N VAL A 79 18.31 -0.01 0.84
CA VAL A 79 18.58 1.39 1.19
C VAL A 79 19.95 1.64 1.77
N THR A 80 20.62 0.62 2.31
CA THR A 80 21.92 0.74 2.96
C THR A 80 22.88 -0.32 2.45
N ASP A 81 24.15 0.06 2.24
CA ASP A 81 25.21 -0.89 1.93
C ASP A 81 25.58 -1.69 3.20
N ASN A 82 25.13 -2.94 3.24
CA ASN A 82 25.45 -3.91 4.29
C ASN A 82 26.68 -4.77 3.96
N GLY A 83 27.53 -4.33 3.02
CA GLY A 83 28.72 -5.05 2.58
C GLY A 83 28.42 -6.17 1.58
N ILE A 84 27.30 -6.08 0.86
CA ILE A 84 26.93 -7.05 -0.16
C ILE A 84 27.82 -6.83 -1.39
N THR A 85 28.52 -7.87 -1.81
CA THR A 85 29.38 -7.77 -3.01
C THR A 85 28.53 -7.45 -4.23
N GLY A 86 28.91 -6.41 -4.97
CA GLY A 86 28.19 -5.95 -6.16
C GLY A 86 27.12 -4.90 -5.90
N TRP A 87 26.84 -4.55 -4.64
CA TRP A 87 25.83 -3.54 -4.30
C TRP A 87 26.14 -2.18 -4.95
N SER A 88 25.15 -1.63 -5.64
CA SER A 88 25.22 -0.34 -6.35
C SER A 88 24.06 0.60 -5.98
N GLY A 89 23.41 0.33 -4.85
CA GLY A 89 22.28 1.12 -4.36
C GLY A 89 22.66 2.55 -3.89
N PRO A 90 21.75 3.24 -3.18
CA PRO A 90 20.43 2.77 -2.76
C PRO A 90 19.50 2.51 -3.95
N TYR A 91 18.71 1.44 -3.85
CA TYR A 91 17.78 1.01 -4.90
C TYR A 91 16.41 1.70 -4.80
N ILE A 92 16.10 2.25 -3.64
CA ILE A 92 14.87 2.99 -3.36
C ILE A 92 15.13 4.04 -2.29
N GLU A 93 14.37 5.13 -2.31
CA GLU A 93 14.38 6.12 -1.23
C GLU A 93 13.56 5.62 -0.03
N GLY A 94 14.14 5.69 1.16
CA GLY A 94 13.47 5.31 2.39
C GLY A 94 14.45 4.99 3.50
N GLU A 95 13.93 4.43 4.58
CA GLU A 95 14.71 4.03 5.74
C GLU A 95 14.25 2.68 6.26
N ALA A 96 15.22 1.86 6.69
CA ALA A 96 14.94 0.63 7.38
C ALA A 96 14.60 0.94 8.84
N VAL A 97 13.39 0.55 9.25
CA VAL A 97 12.92 0.73 10.62
C VAL A 97 13.03 -0.61 11.34
N ALA A 98 13.98 -0.68 12.27
CA ALA A 98 14.16 -1.87 13.10
C ALA A 98 13.16 -1.87 14.26
N SER A 99 12.24 -2.83 14.27
CA SER A 99 11.38 -3.08 15.44
C SER A 99 11.38 -4.58 15.77
N SER A 100 12.13 -4.98 16.79
CA SER A 100 12.28 -6.39 17.18
C SER A 100 10.91 -7.12 17.23
N PRO A 101 10.73 -8.27 16.55
CA PRO A 101 11.75 -9.08 15.86
C PRO A 101 11.93 -8.78 14.35
N ASN A 102 11.23 -7.79 13.78
CA ASN A 102 11.14 -7.57 12.34
C ASN A 102 11.75 -6.23 11.90
N ILE A 103 12.36 -6.20 10.72
CA ILE A 103 12.74 -4.95 10.06
C ILE A 103 11.62 -4.63 9.07
N PHE A 104 11.09 -3.42 9.15
CA PHE A 104 10.11 -2.89 8.23
C PHE A 104 10.73 -1.77 7.41
N PHE A 105 10.11 -1.48 6.27
CA PHE A 105 10.57 -0.44 5.37
C PHE A 105 9.62 0.75 5.41
N GLU A 106 10.13 1.91 5.81
CA GLU A 106 9.43 3.19 5.62
C GLU A 106 9.95 3.85 4.34
N THR A 107 9.03 4.22 3.46
CA THR A 107 9.36 4.93 2.23
C THR A 107 8.31 5.99 1.94
N PRO A 108 8.70 7.14 1.36
CA PRO A 108 7.73 8.17 0.96
C PRO A 108 6.66 7.66 0.00
N VAL A 109 6.91 6.56 -0.72
CA VAL A 109 5.99 6.02 -1.74
C VAL A 109 4.85 5.16 -1.15
N VAL A 110 4.97 4.74 0.11
CA VAL A 110 3.95 3.97 0.84
C VAL A 110 3.46 4.80 2.04
N PRO A 111 2.16 4.85 2.34
CA PRO A 111 1.68 5.58 3.52
C PRO A 111 2.31 5.03 4.81
N LYS A 112 2.67 5.92 5.75
CA LYS A 112 3.38 5.55 6.99
C LYS A 112 2.65 4.57 7.90
N ASP A 113 1.33 4.49 7.77
CA ASP A 113 0.50 3.59 8.58
C ASP A 113 0.55 2.13 8.09
N TYR A 114 1.33 1.86 7.05
CA TYR A 114 1.45 0.54 6.44
C TYR A 114 2.85 -0.01 6.69
N ASP A 115 2.92 -1.11 7.45
CA ASP A 115 4.18 -1.83 7.57
C ASP A 115 4.40 -2.64 6.29
N LEU A 116 5.46 -2.31 5.53
CA LEU A 116 5.84 -3.06 4.35
C LEU A 116 6.88 -4.14 4.68
N ARG A 117 6.65 -5.35 4.13
CA ARG A 117 7.59 -6.47 4.17
C ARG A 117 7.67 -7.14 2.81
N ILE A 118 8.84 -7.72 2.51
CA ILE A 118 9.01 -8.66 1.41
C ILE A 118 9.21 -10.04 2.03
N ARG A 119 8.42 -11.03 1.61
CA ARG A 119 8.47 -12.37 2.18
C ARG A 119 8.30 -13.47 1.14
N ASN A 120 8.84 -14.62 1.46
CA ASN A 120 8.57 -15.87 0.76
C ASN A 120 7.17 -16.38 1.13
N VAL A 121 6.38 -16.75 0.13
CA VAL A 121 5.03 -17.32 0.27
C VAL A 121 4.91 -18.53 -0.65
N ASN A 122 4.20 -19.57 -0.22
CA ASN A 122 3.81 -20.68 -1.09
C ASN A 122 2.40 -20.41 -1.62
N THR A 123 2.26 -20.38 -2.95
CA THR A 123 0.99 -20.04 -3.60
C THR A 123 -0.09 -21.12 -3.44
N LEU A 124 0.27 -22.34 -3.02
CA LEU A 124 -0.70 -23.39 -2.68
C LEU A 124 -1.31 -23.22 -1.29
N SER A 125 -0.63 -22.50 -0.38
CA SER A 125 -1.06 -22.23 1.00
C SER A 125 -1.35 -20.74 1.19
N TRP A 126 -1.96 -20.14 0.18
CA TRP A 126 -2.41 -18.76 0.24
C TRP A 126 -3.90 -18.76 0.56
N GLN A 127 -4.20 -19.17 1.80
CA GLN A 127 -5.57 -19.20 2.31
C GLN A 127 -5.67 -18.24 3.50
N PRO A 128 -6.82 -17.56 3.70
CA PRO A 128 -7.07 -16.67 4.85
C PRO A 128 -6.88 -17.34 6.22
N SER A 129 -6.93 -18.68 6.27
CA SER A 129 -6.79 -19.50 7.48
C SER A 129 -5.40 -20.09 7.68
N ASP A 130 -4.48 -19.93 6.72
CA ASP A 130 -3.14 -20.47 6.88
C ASP A 130 -2.41 -19.69 7.97
N THR A 131 -1.99 -20.40 9.02
CA THR A 131 -0.95 -19.88 9.90
C THR A 131 0.21 -19.51 9.00
N TRP A 132 0.52 -18.21 8.89
CA TRP A 132 1.54 -17.61 8.03
C TRP A 132 2.94 -18.19 8.32
N GLY A 133 3.13 -19.47 8.03
CA GLY A 133 4.32 -20.22 8.32
C GLY A 133 5.48 -19.60 7.57
N ALA A 134 6.60 -19.46 8.27
CA ALA A 134 7.86 -19.08 7.66
C ALA A 134 8.23 -20.14 6.61
N ILE A 135 8.04 -19.82 5.33
CA ILE A 135 8.43 -20.68 4.21
C ILE A 135 9.77 -20.17 3.72
N SER A 136 10.79 -21.03 3.73
CA SER A 136 12.03 -20.75 3.03
C SER A 136 11.92 -21.26 1.59
N CYS A 137 12.04 -20.35 0.62
CA CYS A 137 12.17 -20.77 -0.78
C CYS A 137 13.52 -21.46 -0.96
N THR A 138 13.49 -22.76 -1.28
CA THR A 138 14.66 -23.56 -1.64
C THR A 138 14.40 -24.21 -2.99
N SER A 139 15.43 -24.81 -3.61
CA SER A 139 15.24 -25.58 -4.85
C SER A 139 14.27 -26.76 -4.73
N ALA A 140 13.95 -27.19 -3.50
CA ALA A 140 12.96 -28.22 -3.20
C ALA A 140 11.55 -27.66 -2.94
N THR A 141 11.41 -26.34 -2.72
CA THR A 141 10.13 -25.69 -2.42
C THR A 141 9.41 -25.38 -3.73
N GLN A 142 8.42 -26.18 -4.10
CA GLN A 142 7.55 -25.89 -5.25
C GLN A 142 6.64 -24.69 -4.93
N ASN A 143 6.31 -23.88 -5.94
CA ASN A 143 5.33 -22.79 -5.85
C ASN A 143 5.68 -21.66 -4.88
N CYS A 144 6.97 -21.34 -4.75
CA CYS A 144 7.45 -20.27 -3.88
C CYS A 144 7.54 -18.95 -4.64
N VAL A 145 6.90 -17.90 -4.12
CA VAL A 145 6.89 -16.54 -4.68
C VAL A 145 7.33 -15.52 -3.63
N LEU A 146 7.81 -14.39 -4.12
CA LEU A 146 8.02 -13.20 -3.32
C LEU A 146 6.72 -12.42 -3.27
N ALA A 147 6.26 -12.10 -2.07
CA ALA A 147 5.09 -11.28 -1.87
C ALA A 147 5.46 -10.01 -1.10
N LEU A 148 4.86 -8.89 -1.53
CA LEU A 148 4.77 -7.69 -0.71
C LEU A 148 3.64 -7.89 0.29
N GLN A 149 3.97 -7.78 1.58
CA GLN A 149 3.00 -7.80 2.65
C GLN A 149 2.85 -6.39 3.20
N PHE A 150 1.60 -5.97 3.28
CA PHE A 150 1.16 -4.76 3.97
C PHE A 150 0.47 -5.14 5.27
N LYS A 151 0.86 -4.52 6.36
CA LYS A 151 0.11 -4.58 7.61
C LYS A 151 -0.45 -3.19 7.91
N THR A 152 -1.77 -3.10 8.00
CA THR A 152 -2.50 -1.91 8.45
C THR A 152 -3.10 -2.18 9.83
N ASP A 153 -3.52 -1.12 10.53
CA ASP A 153 -4.39 -1.25 11.70
C ASP A 153 -5.77 -1.76 11.26
N GLU A 154 -6.39 -2.65 12.04
CA GLU A 154 -7.72 -3.22 11.74
C GLU A 154 -8.80 -2.12 11.61
N ALA A 155 -8.55 -0.95 12.22
CA ALA A 155 -9.42 0.22 12.12
C ALA A 155 -9.39 0.92 10.75
N ASP A 156 -8.37 0.71 9.92
CA ASP A 156 -8.25 1.34 8.59
C ASP A 156 -7.79 0.36 7.50
N GLU A 157 -8.68 -0.57 7.17
CA GLU A 157 -8.54 -1.48 6.01
C GLU A 157 -9.05 -0.85 4.70
N SER A 158 -9.45 0.43 4.70
CA SER A 158 -10.21 1.02 3.59
C SER A 158 -9.42 1.05 2.28
N LEU A 159 -8.16 1.47 2.34
CA LEU A 159 -7.26 1.53 1.19
C LEU A 159 -6.78 0.13 0.76
N ALA A 160 -6.51 -0.77 1.71
CA ALA A 160 -6.14 -2.15 1.42
C ALA A 160 -7.26 -2.89 0.66
N LYS A 161 -8.53 -2.70 1.05
CA LYS A 161 -9.70 -3.23 0.33
C LYS A 161 -9.84 -2.63 -1.07
N LEU A 162 -9.63 -1.33 -1.21
CA LEU A 162 -9.67 -0.68 -2.53
C LEU A 162 -8.57 -1.19 -3.46
N LEU A 163 -7.40 -1.52 -2.91
CA LEU A 163 -6.30 -2.13 -3.66
C LEU A 163 -6.65 -3.55 -4.11
N ASP A 164 -7.14 -4.37 -3.19
CA ASP A 164 -7.64 -5.73 -3.44
C ASP A 164 -8.75 -5.74 -4.51
N ASP A 165 -9.82 -4.96 -4.32
CA ASP A 165 -10.95 -4.86 -5.24
C ASP A 165 -10.57 -4.42 -6.67
N ARG A 166 -9.46 -3.69 -6.83
CA ARG A 166 -9.07 -3.11 -8.12
C ARG A 166 -8.01 -3.89 -8.86
N PHE A 167 -7.02 -4.40 -8.13
CA PHE A 167 -5.81 -4.98 -8.72
C PHE A 167 -5.70 -6.48 -8.46
N ASP A 168 -6.64 -7.08 -7.71
CA ASP A 168 -6.67 -8.49 -7.36
C ASP A 168 -8.07 -9.13 -7.56
N ASP A 169 -8.32 -10.30 -6.98
CA ASP A 169 -9.54 -11.09 -7.08
C ASP A 169 -10.61 -10.74 -6.02
N GLY A 170 -10.33 -9.81 -5.11
CA GLY A 170 -11.25 -9.37 -4.06
C GLY A 170 -11.40 -10.37 -2.91
N VAL A 171 -10.49 -11.36 -2.82
CA VAL A 171 -10.45 -12.31 -1.71
C VAL A 171 -9.63 -11.72 -0.57
N LYS A 172 -10.33 -11.40 0.52
CA LYS A 172 -9.73 -10.85 1.74
C LYS A 172 -8.46 -11.59 2.18
N ASN A 173 -7.42 -10.81 2.48
CA ASN A 173 -6.13 -11.23 3.02
C ASN A 173 -5.22 -12.00 2.03
N THR A 174 -5.59 -12.06 0.76
CA THR A 174 -4.76 -12.57 -0.33
C THR A 174 -4.71 -11.54 -1.45
N GLY A 175 -3.73 -11.64 -2.34
CA GLY A 175 -3.82 -10.96 -3.62
C GLY A 175 -2.60 -10.88 -4.53
N GLN A 176 -2.80 -11.27 -5.80
CA GLN A 176 -1.81 -11.42 -6.87
C GLN A 176 -1.91 -10.18 -7.75
N ILE A 177 -1.16 -9.14 -7.38
CA ILE A 177 -1.07 -7.88 -8.13
C ILE A 177 0.01 -7.98 -9.20
#